data_AF-A0A382T219-F1
#
_entry.id   AF-A0A382T219-F1
#
_cell.length_a   1.000
_cell.length_b   1.000
_cell.length_c   1.000
_cell.angle_alpha   90.00
_cell.angle_beta   90.00
_cell.angle_gamma   90.00
#
_symmetry.space_group_name_H-M   'P 1'
#
loop_
_entity.id
_entity.type
_entity.pdbx_description
1 polymer ?
#
loop_
_entity_poly.entity_id
_entity_poly.type
_entity_poly.pdbx_seq_one_letter_code
_entity_poly.pdbx_strand_id
1 'polypeptide(L)'
;LEAKSELNDPLDGKEQARRYADQEGCRFIILSNGFHHYFWDLEKGSPISILTLPTQEYLELRKDNFSPPIDDDEEIKEDYIALTQHPTFDQDPNYINTSTREDFLSRNKIKLLRDYQLKAVQAVKSSIKMGNERFLLEMATGTGKTLISSALIKMFLRLYNVKRVLFLVDRIELETQAQKEFHEVLKNDYRTVIWKANQSNWKSAEIVVSTVQSFVTKNKYKRIFRPDDFDLVISDEAHRSLGAKSRKVFEFFVGFKLGLTATPRDYLRAVDIDKLGGKDPRQLERRYMLDTYTIFGCKNSEPTYR
;
A
#
# COMPACT_ATOMS: atom_id res chain seq x y z
N LEU A 1 21.53 -9.07 12.56
CA LEU A 1 20.47 -10.10 12.49
C LEU A 1 20.37 -10.72 13.86
N GLU A 2 19.20 -10.71 14.48
CA GLU A 2 18.92 -11.45 15.72
C GLU A 2 18.12 -12.69 15.36
N ALA A 3 18.60 -13.85 15.80
CA ALA A 3 17.96 -15.13 15.55
C ALA A 3 17.40 -15.74 16.83
N LYS A 4 16.18 -16.31 16.76
CA LYS A 4 15.58 -17.15 17.81
C LYS A 4 15.41 -18.57 17.30
N SER A 5 15.18 -19.50 18.23
CA SER A 5 14.80 -20.88 17.86
C SER A 5 13.47 -20.87 17.11
N GLU A 6 13.30 -21.85 16.23
CA GLU A 6 12.13 -22.03 15.37
C GLU A 6 10.76 -21.89 16.08
N LEU A 7 10.68 -22.30 17.33
CA LEU A 7 9.46 -22.29 18.14
C LEU A 7 9.15 -20.95 18.84
N ASN A 8 10.11 -20.02 18.88
CA ASN A 8 9.95 -18.74 19.56
C ASN A 8 9.61 -17.64 18.56
N ASP A 9 8.85 -16.63 18.99
CA ASP A 9 8.55 -15.46 18.16
C ASP A 9 9.84 -14.64 17.97
N PRO A 10 10.24 -14.30 16.73
CA PRO A 10 11.38 -13.41 16.51
C PRO A 10 11.28 -12.08 17.28
N LEU A 11 10.07 -11.60 17.56
CA LEU A 11 9.81 -10.37 18.31
C LEU A 11 10.25 -10.48 19.78
N ASP A 12 10.40 -11.68 20.35
CA ASP A 12 10.95 -11.86 21.70
C ASP A 12 12.41 -11.36 21.78
N GLY A 13 13.12 -11.37 20.64
CA GLY A 13 14.47 -10.84 20.52
C GLY A 13 14.56 -9.33 20.35
N LYS A 14 13.44 -8.61 20.29
CA LYS A 14 13.41 -7.21 19.85
C LYS A 14 14.31 -6.30 20.68
N GLU A 15 14.20 -6.32 22.01
CA GLU A 15 14.99 -5.44 22.88
C GLU A 15 16.48 -5.82 22.88
N GLN A 16 16.79 -7.11 22.76
CA GLN A 16 18.17 -7.60 22.63
C GLN A 16 18.78 -7.10 21.31
N ALA A 17 18.07 -7.27 20.20
CA ALA A 17 18.50 -6.84 18.88
C ALA A 17 18.74 -5.33 18.81
N ARG A 18 17.86 -4.54 19.46
CA ARG A 18 18.00 -3.08 19.54
C ARG A 18 19.29 -2.67 20.25
N ARG A 19 19.58 -3.28 21.40
CA ARG A 19 20.81 -2.98 22.15
C ARG A 19 22.07 -3.25 21.33
N TYR A 20 22.12 -4.36 20.59
CA TYR A 20 23.25 -4.64 19.69
C TYR A 20 23.32 -3.65 18.54
N ALA A 21 22.18 -3.29 17.95
CA ALA A 21 22.14 -2.33 16.86
C ALA A 21 22.64 -0.94 17.30
N ASP A 22 22.25 -0.49 18.49
CA ASP A 22 22.71 0.79 19.06
C ASP A 22 24.22 0.78 19.34
N GLN A 23 24.77 -0.34 19.83
CA GLN A 23 26.21 -0.50 20.09
C GLN A 23 27.05 -0.48 18.80
N GLU A 24 26.55 -1.12 17.75
CA GLU A 24 27.24 -1.25 16.46
C GLU A 24 26.90 -0.10 15.49
N GLY A 25 26.07 0.87 15.89
CA GLY A 25 25.62 1.97 15.03
C GLY A 25 24.79 1.53 13.81
N CYS A 26 24.07 0.41 13.93
CA CYS A 26 23.26 -0.16 12.86
C CYS A 26 21.83 0.39 12.88
N ARG A 27 21.35 0.97 11.77
CA ARG A 27 19.95 1.44 11.62
C ARG A 27 18.95 0.30 11.42
N PHE A 28 19.37 -0.76 10.74
CA PHE A 28 18.47 -1.83 10.29
C PHE A 28 18.67 -3.11 11.08
N ILE A 29 17.57 -3.65 11.59
CA ILE A 29 17.53 -4.93 12.30
C ILE A 29 16.70 -5.91 11.48
N ILE A 30 17.17 -7.15 11.44
CA ILE A 30 16.38 -8.28 10.97
C ILE A 30 16.21 -9.22 12.17
N LEU A 31 14.97 -9.52 12.51
CA LEU A 31 14.59 -10.52 13.50
C LEU A 31 14.14 -11.77 12.75
N SER A 32 14.65 -12.95 13.12
CA SER A 32 14.33 -14.19 12.42
C SER A 32 14.24 -15.37 13.38
N ASN A 33 13.37 -16.34 13.09
CA ASN A 33 13.44 -17.66 13.72
C ASN A 33 13.61 -18.79 12.68
N GLY A 34 13.97 -18.43 11.44
CA GLY A 34 14.07 -19.36 10.31
C GLY A 34 12.77 -19.51 9.50
N PHE A 35 11.61 -19.24 10.09
CA PHE A 35 10.30 -19.28 9.41
C PHE A 35 9.65 -17.90 9.29
N HIS A 36 9.72 -17.12 10.36
CA HIS A 36 9.23 -15.77 10.46
C HIS A 36 10.40 -14.81 10.41
N HIS A 37 10.23 -13.77 9.62
CA HIS A 37 11.20 -12.70 9.51
C HIS A 37 10.50 -11.37 9.72
N TYR A 38 11.13 -10.51 10.49
CA TYR A 38 10.76 -9.11 10.61
C TYR A 38 11.94 -8.25 10.22
N PHE A 39 11.63 -7.20 9.48
CA PHE A 39 12.56 -6.13 9.19
C PHE A 39 12.20 -4.93 10.04
N TRP A 40 13.17 -4.32 10.68
CA TRP A 40 12.95 -3.19 11.58
C TRP A 40 13.92 -2.07 11.24
N ASP A 41 13.34 -0.95 10.81
CA ASP A 41 14.01 0.32 10.60
C ASP A 41 13.83 1.19 11.85
N LEU A 42 14.93 1.41 12.59
CA LEU A 42 14.90 2.11 13.87
C LEU A 42 14.43 3.58 13.77
N GLU A 43 14.46 4.17 12.58
CA GLU A 43 14.03 5.55 12.35
C GLU A 43 12.54 5.69 11.98
N LYS A 44 11.84 4.60 11.66
CA LYS A 44 10.48 4.67 11.07
C LYS A 44 9.37 4.16 11.99
N GLY A 45 9.59 3.09 12.77
CA GLY A 45 8.51 2.56 13.60
C GLY A 45 8.77 1.18 14.19
N SER A 46 7.73 0.34 14.26
CA SER A 46 7.84 -1.05 14.75
C SER A 46 8.32 -2.02 13.67
N PRO A 47 8.83 -3.22 14.05
CA PRO A 47 9.19 -4.26 13.09
C PRO A 47 8.03 -4.63 12.16
N ILE A 48 8.33 -4.73 10.87
CA ILE A 48 7.39 -5.14 9.81
C ILE A 48 7.67 -6.57 9.37
N SER A 49 6.62 -7.37 9.23
CA SER A 49 6.75 -8.75 8.75
C SER A 49 7.22 -8.74 7.29
N ILE A 50 8.22 -9.57 7.00
CA ILE A 50 8.76 -9.78 5.66
C ILE A 50 8.83 -11.30 5.38
N LEU A 51 8.61 -11.69 4.14
CA LEU A 51 8.81 -13.09 3.75
C LEU A 51 10.22 -13.39 3.28
N THR A 52 10.90 -12.38 2.74
CA THR A 52 12.22 -12.51 2.17
C THR A 52 13.13 -11.51 2.82
N LEU A 53 14.33 -11.96 3.19
CA LEU A 53 15.34 -11.08 3.72
C LEU A 53 15.64 -9.95 2.72
N PRO A 54 15.79 -8.71 3.20
CA PRO A 54 16.12 -7.59 2.34
C PRO A 54 17.49 -7.80 1.71
N THR A 55 17.64 -7.41 0.44
CA THR A 55 18.95 -7.37 -0.22
C THR A 55 19.74 -6.15 0.24
N GLN A 56 21.06 -6.16 0.03
CA GLN A 56 21.91 -4.99 0.29
C GLN A 56 21.37 -3.74 -0.45
N GLU A 57 21.06 -3.88 -1.74
CA GLU A 57 20.48 -2.81 -2.57
C GLU A 57 19.18 -2.26 -1.97
N TYR A 58 18.30 -3.13 -1.43
CA TYR A 58 17.08 -2.68 -0.75
C TYR A 58 17.38 -1.80 0.46
N LEU A 59 18.37 -2.20 1.29
CA LEU A 59 18.73 -1.47 2.50
C LEU A 59 19.36 -0.11 2.17
N GLU A 60 20.23 -0.06 1.17
CA GLU A 60 20.86 1.18 0.70
C GLU A 60 19.81 2.15 0.14
N LEU A 61 18.94 1.68 -0.76
CA LEU A 61 17.83 2.48 -1.28
C LEU A 61 16.91 2.99 -0.17
N ARG A 62 16.63 2.16 0.83
CA ARG A 62 15.79 2.57 1.95
C ARG A 62 16.46 3.62 2.84
N LYS A 63 17.77 3.52 3.05
CA LYS A 63 18.54 4.49 3.82
C LYS A 63 18.51 5.87 3.15
N ASP A 64 18.72 5.90 1.83
CA ASP A 64 18.94 7.14 1.08
C ASP A 64 17.64 7.76 0.55
N ASN A 65 16.65 6.94 0.17
CA ASN A 65 15.48 7.38 -0.60
C ASN A 65 14.13 7.21 0.10
N PHE A 66 14.04 6.56 1.27
CA PHE A 66 12.72 6.31 1.89
C PHE A 66 12.17 7.56 2.60
N SER A 67 11.44 8.33 1.79
CA SER A 67 10.90 9.66 2.03
C SER A 67 10.46 9.97 3.47
N PRO A 68 10.97 11.05 4.07
CA PRO A 68 10.22 11.77 5.10
C PRO A 68 9.01 12.49 4.46
N PRO A 69 7.95 12.78 5.24
CA PRO A 69 6.80 13.54 4.77
C PRO A 69 7.20 14.95 4.30
N ILE A 70 6.55 15.46 3.26
CA ILE A 70 6.73 16.83 2.74
C ILE A 70 5.93 17.82 3.57
N ASP A 71 4.66 17.51 3.81
CA ASP A 71 3.71 18.33 4.58
C ASP A 71 2.64 17.42 5.20
N ASP A 72 2.86 17.03 6.45
CA ASP A 72 1.97 16.12 7.18
C ASP A 72 0.76 16.82 7.81
N ASP A 73 0.68 18.15 7.69
CA ASP A 73 -0.30 18.97 8.38
C ASP A 73 -1.46 19.42 7.48
N GLU A 74 -1.35 19.27 6.14
CA GLU A 74 -2.46 19.55 5.21
C GLU A 74 -3.73 18.77 5.59
N GLU A 75 -4.80 19.49 5.90
CA GLU A 75 -6.09 18.90 6.27
C GLU A 75 -6.80 18.35 5.02
N ILE A 76 -7.11 17.05 5.04
CA ILE A 76 -7.88 16.41 3.97
C ILE A 76 -9.36 16.50 4.32
N LYS A 77 -10.15 17.06 3.40
CA LYS A 77 -11.60 17.29 3.52
C LYS A 77 -12.37 16.55 2.41
N GLU A 78 -13.70 16.65 2.45
CA GLU A 78 -14.60 15.99 1.49
C GLU A 78 -14.39 16.44 0.03
N ASP A 79 -13.94 17.68 -0.16
CA ASP A 79 -13.67 18.33 -1.43
C ASP A 79 -12.26 18.06 -1.97
N TYR A 80 -11.46 17.23 -1.28
CA TYR A 80 -10.06 17.02 -1.62
C TYR A 80 -9.84 16.62 -3.09
N ILE A 81 -10.71 15.78 -3.66
CA ILE A 81 -10.68 15.43 -5.08
C ILE A 81 -11.29 16.53 -5.96
N ALA A 82 -12.40 17.13 -5.52
CA ALA A 82 -13.09 18.19 -6.25
C ALA A 82 -12.16 19.37 -6.55
N LEU A 83 -11.29 19.76 -5.62
CA LEU A 83 -10.32 20.83 -5.80
C LEU A 83 -9.31 20.55 -6.92
N THR A 84 -8.97 19.28 -7.21
CA THR A 84 -8.16 18.93 -8.40
C THR A 84 -8.96 19.07 -9.68
N GLN A 85 -10.23 18.63 -9.67
CA GLN A 85 -11.07 18.64 -10.85
C GLN A 85 -11.50 20.06 -11.24
N HIS A 86 -11.82 20.88 -10.25
CA HIS A 86 -12.34 22.22 -10.40
C HIS A 86 -12.00 23.08 -9.16
N PRO A 87 -10.86 23.80 -9.15
CA PRO A 87 -10.34 24.48 -7.94
C PRO A 87 -11.28 25.51 -7.29
N THR A 88 -12.17 26.12 -8.06
CA THR A 88 -13.08 27.19 -7.59
C THR A 88 -14.55 26.77 -7.62
N PHE A 89 -14.83 25.47 -7.48
CA PHE A 89 -16.20 24.95 -7.61
C PHE A 89 -17.13 25.42 -6.49
N ASP A 90 -16.56 25.65 -5.31
CA ASP A 90 -17.21 26.13 -4.10
C ASP A 90 -17.72 27.58 -4.23
N GLN A 91 -17.16 28.34 -5.17
CA GLN A 91 -17.54 29.71 -5.48
C GLN A 91 -18.64 29.81 -6.56
N ASP A 92 -18.98 28.71 -7.25
CA ASP A 92 -19.98 28.74 -8.31
C ASP A 92 -21.40 28.94 -7.74
N PRO A 93 -22.19 29.91 -8.25
CA PRO A 93 -23.55 30.14 -7.77
C PRO A 93 -24.45 28.90 -7.79
N ASN A 94 -24.25 28.00 -8.77
CA ASN A 94 -25.02 26.77 -8.88
C ASN A 94 -24.62 25.71 -7.85
N TYR A 95 -23.39 25.75 -7.33
CA TYR A 95 -22.96 24.91 -6.22
C TYR A 95 -23.45 25.47 -4.89
N ILE A 96 -23.35 26.79 -4.70
CA ILE A 96 -23.80 27.47 -3.48
C ILE A 96 -25.29 27.20 -3.24
N ASN A 97 -26.10 27.31 -4.30
CA ASN A 97 -27.53 27.04 -4.24
C ASN A 97 -27.84 25.54 -4.09
N THR A 98 -28.48 25.17 -2.97
CA THR A 98 -28.83 23.78 -2.62
C THR A 98 -29.69 23.08 -3.66
N SER A 99 -30.59 23.79 -4.36
CA SER A 99 -31.48 23.17 -5.34
C SER A 99 -30.79 22.79 -6.65
N THR A 100 -29.70 23.47 -7.00
CA THR A 100 -28.92 23.24 -8.24
C THR A 100 -27.62 22.48 -7.99
N ARG A 101 -27.21 22.31 -6.74
CA ARG A 101 -25.92 21.74 -6.35
C ARG A 101 -25.67 20.35 -6.92
N GLU A 102 -26.62 19.43 -6.78
CA GLU A 102 -26.43 18.05 -7.26
C GLU A 102 -26.29 17.98 -8.79
N ASP A 103 -27.11 18.77 -9.49
CA ASP A 103 -27.07 18.87 -10.94
C ASP A 103 -25.76 19.51 -11.43
N PHE A 104 -25.28 20.55 -10.75
CA PHE A 104 -23.97 21.16 -11.00
C PHE A 104 -22.83 20.14 -10.82
N LEU A 105 -22.80 19.42 -9.70
CA LEU A 105 -21.78 18.39 -9.44
C LEU A 105 -21.80 17.29 -10.51
N SER A 106 -23.00 16.82 -10.88
CA SER A 106 -23.18 15.77 -11.89
C SER A 106 -22.73 16.22 -13.27
N ARG A 107 -23.17 17.40 -13.73
CA ARG A 107 -22.84 17.96 -15.06
C ARG A 107 -21.34 18.21 -15.20
N ASN A 108 -20.69 18.72 -14.17
CA ASN A 108 -19.26 18.99 -14.16
C ASN A 108 -18.42 17.78 -13.74
N LYS A 109 -19.06 16.65 -13.42
CA LYS A 109 -18.42 15.40 -12.96
C LYS A 109 -17.52 15.59 -11.74
N ILE A 110 -17.85 16.54 -10.88
CA ILE A 110 -17.14 16.83 -9.65
C ILE A 110 -17.47 15.74 -8.63
N LYS A 111 -16.45 15.16 -8.02
CA LYS A 111 -16.56 14.07 -7.06
C LYS A 111 -16.15 14.55 -5.67
N LEU A 112 -17.11 14.51 -4.74
CA LEU A 112 -16.86 14.68 -3.31
C LEU A 112 -16.69 13.32 -2.64
N LEU A 113 -15.82 13.23 -1.65
CA LEU A 113 -15.65 12.05 -0.81
C LEU A 113 -16.84 11.94 0.15
N ARG A 114 -17.38 10.73 0.28
CA ARG A 114 -18.37 10.42 1.34
C ARG A 114 -17.66 10.30 2.69
N ASP A 115 -18.39 10.45 3.79
CA ASP A 115 -17.85 10.40 5.15
C ASP A 115 -16.94 9.21 5.43
N TYR A 116 -17.36 8.00 5.03
CA TYR A 116 -16.55 6.80 5.25
C TYR A 116 -15.28 6.79 4.38
N GLN A 117 -15.31 7.43 3.22
CA GLN A 117 -14.16 7.56 2.33
C GLN A 117 -13.14 8.53 2.90
N LEU A 118 -13.64 9.66 3.43
CA LEU A 118 -12.81 10.62 4.14
C LEU A 118 -12.17 10.00 5.38
N LYS A 119 -12.94 9.28 6.20
CA LYS A 119 -12.44 8.55 7.37
C LYS A 119 -11.39 7.51 7.00
N ALA A 120 -11.57 6.78 5.89
CA ALA A 120 -10.57 5.83 5.40
C ALA A 120 -9.24 6.51 5.04
N VAL A 121 -9.28 7.66 4.35
CA VAL A 121 -8.07 8.43 4.02
C VAL A 121 -7.40 8.96 5.29
N GLN A 122 -8.17 9.48 6.23
CA GLN A 122 -7.66 9.96 7.52
C GLN A 122 -7.06 8.83 8.38
N ALA A 123 -7.63 7.62 8.33
CA ALA A 123 -7.08 6.45 9.01
C ALA A 123 -5.72 6.06 8.44
N VAL A 124 -5.55 6.07 7.11
CA VAL A 124 -4.24 5.85 6.48
C VAL A 124 -3.26 6.95 6.85
N LYS A 125 -3.66 8.23 6.79
CA LYS A 125 -2.84 9.38 7.21
C LYS A 125 -2.35 9.21 8.65
N SER A 126 -3.25 8.84 9.56
CA SER A 126 -2.92 8.62 10.98
C SER A 126 -1.99 7.42 11.17
N SER A 127 -2.20 6.35 10.40
CA SER A 127 -1.33 5.16 10.42
C SER A 127 0.09 5.48 9.96
N ILE A 128 0.26 6.34 8.95
CA ILE A 128 1.58 6.83 8.52
C ILE A 128 2.26 7.63 9.64
N LYS A 129 1.53 8.50 10.35
CA LYS A 129 2.07 9.23 11.51
C LYS A 129 2.55 8.31 12.64
N MET A 130 2.00 7.10 12.74
CA MET A 130 2.45 6.06 13.67
C MET A 130 3.66 5.26 13.15
N GLY A 131 4.19 5.59 11.97
CA GLY A 131 5.32 4.92 11.36
C GLY A 131 4.98 3.69 10.52
N ASN A 132 3.69 3.45 10.25
CA ASN A 132 3.28 2.31 9.43
C ASN A 132 3.45 2.60 7.95
N GLU A 133 3.86 1.58 7.18
CA GLU A 133 4.07 1.68 5.73
C GLU A 133 3.17 0.73 4.94
N ARG A 134 2.43 -0.14 5.64
CA ARG A 134 1.52 -1.12 5.07
C ARG A 134 0.11 -0.86 5.58
N PHE A 135 -0.86 -0.90 4.67
CA PHE A 135 -2.25 -0.54 4.95
C PHE A 135 -3.21 -1.50 4.24
N LEU A 136 -4.34 -1.79 4.88
CA LEU A 136 -5.42 -2.58 4.31
C LEU A 136 -6.74 -1.86 4.51
N LEU A 137 -7.47 -1.62 3.41
CA LEU A 137 -8.84 -1.11 3.45
C LEU A 137 -9.78 -2.25 3.07
N GLU A 138 -10.61 -2.64 4.05
CA GLU A 138 -11.70 -3.57 3.85
C GLU A 138 -12.94 -2.78 3.40
N MET A 139 -13.46 -3.06 2.21
CA MET A 139 -14.53 -2.26 1.60
C MET A 139 -15.45 -3.13 0.78
N ALA A 140 -16.76 -3.06 1.04
CA ALA A 140 -17.76 -3.75 0.24
C ALA A 140 -17.68 -3.35 -1.25
N THR A 141 -18.00 -4.27 -2.15
CA THR A 141 -18.03 -3.99 -3.59
C THR A 141 -19.06 -2.90 -3.90
N GLY A 142 -18.75 -2.02 -4.86
CA GLY A 142 -19.64 -0.90 -5.22
C GLY A 142 -19.58 0.33 -4.31
N THR A 143 -18.78 0.32 -3.23
CA THR A 143 -18.62 1.47 -2.31
C THR A 143 -17.65 2.55 -2.83
N GLY A 144 -17.27 2.51 -4.10
CA GLY A 144 -16.39 3.52 -4.70
C GLY A 144 -14.91 3.37 -4.32
N LYS A 145 -14.38 2.14 -4.37
CA LYS A 145 -12.95 1.84 -4.18
C LYS A 145 -12.05 2.75 -5.00
N THR A 146 -12.41 3.02 -6.26
CA THR A 146 -11.61 3.87 -7.14
C THR A 146 -11.51 5.31 -6.65
N LEU A 147 -12.59 5.90 -6.13
CA LEU A 147 -12.57 7.28 -5.66
C LEU A 147 -11.68 7.42 -4.41
N ILE A 148 -11.80 6.49 -3.46
CA ILE A 148 -10.88 6.41 -2.32
C ILE A 148 -9.44 6.19 -2.78
N SER A 149 -9.21 5.29 -3.73
CA SER A 149 -7.88 5.03 -4.28
C SER A 149 -7.29 6.29 -4.90
N SER A 150 -8.09 7.06 -5.63
CA SER A 150 -7.67 8.34 -6.22
C SER A 150 -7.28 9.36 -5.14
N ALA A 151 -8.06 9.44 -4.06
CA ALA A 151 -7.76 10.33 -2.93
C ALA A 151 -6.47 9.92 -2.22
N LEU A 152 -6.26 8.62 -1.98
CA LEU A 152 -5.03 8.09 -1.39
C LEU A 152 -3.83 8.32 -2.30
N ILE A 153 -3.95 8.05 -3.61
CA ILE A 153 -2.90 8.33 -4.59
C ILE A 153 -2.51 9.81 -4.55
N LYS A 154 -3.49 10.71 -4.63
CA LYS A 154 -3.25 12.16 -4.54
C LYS A 154 -2.56 12.52 -3.23
N MET A 155 -3.03 11.98 -2.09
CA MET A 155 -2.42 12.18 -0.77
C MET A 155 -0.95 11.75 -0.75
N PHE A 156 -0.64 10.56 -1.25
CA PHE A 156 0.73 10.03 -1.28
C PHE A 156 1.65 10.87 -2.19
N LEU A 157 1.19 11.20 -3.40
CA LEU A 157 1.95 12.02 -4.36
C LEU A 157 2.21 13.43 -3.83
N ARG A 158 1.22 14.03 -3.14
CA ARG A 158 1.28 15.42 -2.67
C ARG A 158 2.01 15.58 -1.33
N LEU A 159 1.74 14.70 -0.37
CA LEU A 159 2.17 14.90 1.03
C LEU A 159 3.38 14.03 1.43
N TYR A 160 3.63 12.91 0.74
CA TYR A 160 4.57 11.89 1.21
C TYR A 160 5.76 11.63 0.27
N ASN A 161 6.08 12.58 -0.62
CA ASN A 161 7.18 12.50 -1.60
C ASN A 161 7.18 11.17 -2.39
N VAL A 162 5.99 10.63 -2.66
CA VAL A 162 5.82 9.51 -3.58
C VAL A 162 5.95 10.09 -4.97
N LYS A 163 6.91 9.59 -5.75
CA LYS A 163 7.14 10.02 -7.13
C LYS A 163 6.31 9.18 -8.09
N ARG A 164 6.19 7.89 -7.81
CA ARG A 164 5.45 6.95 -8.67
C ARG A 164 4.64 5.93 -7.89
N VAL A 165 3.39 5.75 -8.34
CA VAL A 165 2.45 4.76 -7.86
C VAL A 165 2.30 3.63 -8.87
N LEU A 166 2.37 2.40 -8.38
CA LEU A 166 1.96 1.21 -9.12
C LEU A 166 0.60 0.72 -8.62
N PHE A 167 -0.41 0.78 -9.49
CA PHE A 167 -1.73 0.22 -9.21
C PHE A 167 -1.88 -1.15 -9.89
N LEU A 168 -1.94 -2.20 -9.07
CA LEU A 168 -2.02 -3.60 -9.49
C LEU A 168 -3.46 -4.09 -9.49
N VAL A 169 -3.88 -4.65 -10.62
CA VAL A 169 -5.19 -5.27 -10.80
C VAL A 169 -5.08 -6.77 -11.14
N ASP A 170 -6.17 -7.51 -10.94
CA ASP A 170 -6.24 -8.96 -11.22
C ASP A 170 -6.30 -9.26 -12.73
N ARG A 171 -7.07 -8.48 -13.50
CA ARG A 171 -7.40 -8.76 -14.91
C ARG A 171 -7.19 -7.57 -15.83
N ILE A 172 -7.06 -7.84 -17.14
CA ILE A 172 -6.73 -6.83 -18.15
C ILE A 172 -7.89 -5.84 -18.34
N GLU A 173 -9.14 -6.28 -18.23
CA GLU A 173 -10.31 -5.41 -18.35
C GLU A 173 -10.32 -4.33 -17.26
N LEU A 174 -9.90 -4.71 -16.05
CA LEU A 174 -9.76 -3.81 -14.90
C LEU A 174 -8.58 -2.84 -15.07
N GLU A 175 -7.57 -3.18 -15.85
CA GLU A 175 -6.41 -2.31 -16.15
C GLU A 175 -6.87 -1.06 -16.90
N THR A 176 -7.69 -1.26 -17.94
CA THR A 176 -8.27 -0.16 -18.74
C THR A 176 -9.29 0.64 -17.95
N GLN A 177 -10.13 -0.03 -17.14
CA GLN A 177 -11.11 0.65 -16.30
C GLN A 177 -10.43 1.55 -15.26
N ALA A 178 -9.48 1.01 -14.49
CA ALA A 178 -8.77 1.78 -13.46
C ALA A 178 -8.01 2.96 -14.08
N GLN A 179 -7.33 2.76 -15.22
CA GLN A 179 -6.63 3.88 -15.89
C GLN A 179 -7.60 4.99 -16.30
N LYS A 180 -8.75 4.65 -16.88
CA LYS A 180 -9.75 5.62 -17.32
C LYS A 180 -10.30 6.42 -16.13
N GLU A 181 -10.64 5.74 -15.05
CA GLU A 181 -11.21 6.39 -13.87
C GLU A 181 -10.18 7.29 -13.16
N PHE A 182 -8.93 6.83 -12.99
CA PHE A 182 -7.87 7.69 -12.45
C PHE A 182 -7.57 8.88 -13.34
N HIS A 183 -7.55 8.69 -14.66
CA HIS A 183 -7.37 9.80 -15.58
C HIS A 183 -8.54 10.80 -15.46
N GLU A 184 -9.79 10.35 -15.37
CA GLU A 184 -10.93 11.26 -15.22
C GLU A 184 -10.87 12.08 -13.92
N VAL A 185 -10.38 11.48 -12.83
CA VAL A 185 -10.34 12.11 -11.50
C VAL A 185 -9.10 12.98 -11.31
N LEU A 186 -7.93 12.57 -11.81
CA LEU A 186 -6.62 13.13 -11.44
C LEU A 186 -5.85 13.80 -12.58
N LYS A 187 -6.33 13.78 -13.84
CA LYS A 187 -5.60 14.29 -15.02
C LYS A 187 -5.07 15.73 -14.95
N ASN A 188 -5.69 16.58 -14.12
CA ASN A 188 -5.28 17.99 -14.00
C ASN A 188 -3.94 18.12 -13.25
N ASP A 189 -3.65 17.16 -12.36
CA ASP A 189 -2.44 17.17 -11.52
C ASP A 189 -1.46 16.06 -11.91
N TYR A 190 -1.97 14.89 -12.33
CA TYR A 190 -1.17 13.68 -12.48
C TYR A 190 -1.49 12.90 -13.76
N ARG A 191 -0.46 12.31 -14.35
CA ARG A 191 -0.57 11.46 -15.53
C ARG A 191 -0.75 10.00 -15.14
N THR A 192 -1.75 9.35 -15.74
CA THR A 192 -2.01 7.91 -15.56
C THR A 192 -1.80 7.14 -16.86
N VAL A 193 -1.00 6.06 -16.81
CA VAL A 193 -0.72 5.20 -17.96
C VAL A 193 -0.88 3.72 -17.65
N ILE A 194 -1.23 2.94 -18.68
CA ILE A 194 -1.13 1.49 -18.65
C ILE A 194 0.30 1.07 -19.01
N TRP A 195 0.95 0.29 -18.15
CA TRP A 195 2.37 -0.09 -18.33
C TRP A 195 2.61 -0.77 -19.68
N LYS A 196 1.79 -1.76 -20.05
CA LYS A 196 1.98 -2.56 -21.28
C LYS A 196 2.00 -1.69 -22.54
N ALA A 197 1.15 -0.66 -22.58
CA ALA A 197 1.02 0.25 -23.71
C ALA A 197 2.10 1.34 -23.72
N ASN A 198 2.83 1.52 -22.61
CA ASN A 198 3.80 2.61 -22.42
C ASN A 198 5.17 2.10 -21.97
N GLN A 199 5.60 0.90 -22.39
CA GLN A 199 6.84 0.26 -21.91
C GLN A 199 8.11 1.11 -22.09
N SER A 200 8.15 1.97 -23.11
CA SER A 200 9.28 2.87 -23.39
C SER A 200 9.27 4.17 -22.57
N ASN A 201 8.13 4.61 -22.02
CA ASN A 201 8.00 5.93 -21.41
C ASN A 201 7.10 5.98 -20.16
N TRP A 202 6.82 4.83 -19.53
CA TRP A 202 5.99 4.77 -18.33
C TRP A 202 6.56 5.58 -17.15
N LYS A 203 7.87 5.87 -17.15
CA LYS A 203 8.52 6.72 -16.13
C LYS A 203 8.10 8.18 -16.19
N SER A 204 7.49 8.64 -17.28
CA SER A 204 6.94 10.00 -17.43
C SER A 204 5.56 10.19 -16.79
N ALA A 205 5.05 9.18 -16.09
CA ALA A 205 3.75 9.22 -15.44
C ALA A 205 3.88 8.88 -13.96
N GLU A 206 3.12 9.59 -13.13
CA GLU A 206 3.10 9.40 -11.68
C GLU A 206 2.29 8.17 -11.31
N ILE A 207 1.29 7.78 -12.14
CA ILE A 207 0.42 6.64 -11.86
C ILE A 207 0.54 5.61 -12.99
N VAL A 208 1.00 4.41 -12.64
CA VAL A 208 1.17 3.30 -13.57
C VAL A 208 0.23 2.17 -13.18
N VAL A 209 -0.64 1.79 -14.10
CA VAL A 209 -1.59 0.68 -13.90
C VAL A 209 -1.04 -0.56 -14.62
N SER A 210 -1.06 -1.71 -13.93
CA SER A 210 -0.81 -2.98 -14.61
C SER A 210 -1.45 -4.19 -13.93
N THR A 211 -1.59 -5.29 -14.67
CA THR A 211 -1.98 -6.56 -14.04
C THR A 211 -0.79 -7.21 -13.34
N VAL A 212 -1.05 -7.84 -12.21
CA VAL A 212 -0.05 -8.61 -11.45
C VAL A 212 0.64 -9.66 -12.33
N GLN A 213 -0.16 -10.38 -13.13
CA GLN A 213 0.34 -11.45 -14.01
C GLN A 213 1.38 -10.95 -15.02
N SER A 214 1.26 -9.69 -15.45
CA SER A 214 2.18 -9.08 -16.41
C SER A 214 3.60 -8.98 -15.86
N PHE A 215 3.73 -8.74 -14.56
CA PHE A 215 5.01 -8.54 -13.89
C PHE A 215 5.63 -9.86 -13.44
N VAL A 216 4.79 -10.82 -13.00
CA VAL A 216 5.23 -12.17 -12.61
C VAL A 216 5.79 -12.95 -13.80
N THR A 217 5.19 -12.80 -14.98
CA THR A 217 5.57 -13.55 -16.19
C THR A 217 7.05 -13.36 -16.51
N LYS A 218 7.82 -14.47 -16.58
CA LYS A 218 9.27 -14.47 -16.85
C LYS A 218 10.09 -13.58 -15.88
N ASN A 219 9.60 -13.37 -14.66
CA ASN A 219 10.22 -12.48 -13.66
C ASN A 219 10.50 -11.06 -14.19
N LYS A 220 9.60 -10.52 -15.03
CA LYS A 220 9.75 -9.17 -15.62
C LYS A 220 9.95 -8.09 -14.56
N TYR A 221 9.31 -8.21 -13.40
CA TYR A 221 9.50 -7.27 -12.29
C TYR A 221 10.97 -7.03 -11.93
N LYS A 222 11.81 -8.07 -11.89
CA LYS A 222 13.26 -7.95 -11.61
C LYS A 222 14.11 -7.53 -12.79
N ARG A 223 13.63 -7.75 -14.01
CA ARG A 223 14.43 -7.55 -15.24
C ARG A 223 14.25 -6.17 -15.84
N ILE A 224 13.09 -5.56 -15.59
CA ILE A 224 12.68 -4.31 -16.24
C ILE A 224 12.71 -3.15 -15.24
N PHE A 225 12.38 -3.42 -13.98
CA PHE A 225 12.22 -2.40 -12.96
C PHE A 225 13.33 -2.48 -11.93
N ARG A 226 13.60 -1.34 -11.32
CA ARG A 226 14.41 -1.22 -10.13
C ARG A 226 13.54 -1.26 -8.88
N PRO A 227 14.06 -1.64 -7.71
CA PRO A 227 13.29 -1.64 -6.46
C PRO A 227 12.72 -0.25 -6.09
N ASP A 228 13.38 0.83 -6.50
CA ASP A 228 13.01 2.23 -6.26
C ASP A 228 12.15 2.85 -7.38
N ASP A 229 11.65 2.05 -8.33
CA ASP A 229 10.84 2.59 -9.43
C ASP A 229 9.41 2.98 -9.02
N PHE A 230 8.90 2.46 -7.90
CA PHE A 230 7.57 2.77 -7.37
C PHE A 230 7.61 2.91 -5.84
N ASP A 231 7.25 4.08 -5.34
CA ASP A 231 7.27 4.40 -3.89
C ASP A 231 5.94 4.04 -3.20
N LEU A 232 4.88 3.78 -3.98
CA LEU A 232 3.61 3.24 -3.49
C LEU A 232 3.14 2.12 -4.41
N VAL A 233 2.84 0.96 -3.81
CA VAL A 233 2.22 -0.16 -4.52
C VAL A 233 0.83 -0.41 -3.93
N ILE A 234 -0.19 -0.25 -4.78
CA ILE A 234 -1.58 -0.51 -4.45
C ILE A 234 -2.01 -1.82 -5.11
N SER A 235 -2.62 -2.72 -4.37
CA SER A 235 -3.23 -3.94 -4.92
C SER A 235 -4.74 -3.89 -4.78
N ASP A 236 -5.44 -3.86 -5.92
CA ASP A 236 -6.87 -4.10 -5.96
C ASP A 236 -7.17 -5.61 -5.87
N GLU A 237 -8.29 -5.93 -5.23
CA GLU A 237 -8.66 -7.27 -4.81
C GLU A 237 -7.48 -8.04 -4.21
N ALA A 238 -6.85 -7.44 -3.20
CA ALA A 238 -5.59 -7.94 -2.63
C ALA A 238 -5.66 -9.41 -2.18
N HIS A 239 -6.85 -9.86 -1.76
CA HIS A 239 -7.10 -11.26 -1.39
C HIS A 239 -6.95 -12.28 -2.55
N ARG A 240 -7.07 -11.83 -3.81
CA ARG A 240 -6.87 -12.64 -5.03
C ARG A 240 -5.52 -12.34 -5.67
N SER A 241 -5.16 -11.07 -5.70
CA SER A 241 -3.98 -10.54 -6.38
C SER A 241 -2.66 -10.94 -5.72
N LEU A 242 -2.64 -11.30 -4.43
CA LEU A 242 -1.40 -11.55 -3.65
C LEU A 242 -1.18 -13.03 -3.27
N GLY A 243 -1.33 -13.95 -4.22
CA GLY A 243 -0.80 -15.31 -4.08
C GLY A 243 0.74 -15.36 -3.98
N ALA A 244 1.29 -16.56 -3.72
CA ALA A 244 2.72 -16.75 -3.44
C ALA A 244 3.69 -16.18 -4.51
N LYS A 245 3.33 -16.26 -5.80
CA LYS A 245 4.16 -15.72 -6.89
C LYS A 245 4.04 -14.21 -7.04
N SER A 246 2.84 -13.67 -6.88
CA SER A 246 2.57 -12.25 -7.04
C SER A 246 3.03 -11.41 -5.87
N ARG A 247 3.05 -11.98 -4.66
CA ARG A 247 3.65 -11.35 -3.49
C ARG A 247 5.11 -10.98 -3.71
N LYS A 248 5.87 -11.74 -4.52
CA LYS A 248 7.25 -11.37 -4.88
C LYS A 248 7.34 -10.06 -5.65
N VAL A 249 6.34 -9.74 -6.48
CA VAL A 249 6.27 -8.44 -7.17
C VAL A 249 5.96 -7.33 -6.16
N PHE A 250 5.05 -7.61 -5.24
CA PHE A 250 4.65 -6.67 -4.20
C PHE A 250 5.80 -6.31 -3.25
N GLU A 251 6.56 -7.29 -2.77
CA GLU A 251 7.70 -7.10 -1.86
C GLU A 251 8.96 -6.58 -2.55
N PHE A 252 9.04 -6.67 -3.89
CA PHE A 252 10.22 -6.22 -4.64
C PHE A 252 10.43 -4.69 -4.58
N PHE A 253 9.35 -3.92 -4.62
CA PHE A 253 9.43 -2.46 -4.62
C PHE A 253 9.57 -1.91 -3.19
N VAL A 254 10.48 -0.95 -3.00
CA VAL A 254 10.66 -0.23 -1.73
C VAL A 254 9.63 0.89 -1.69
N GLY A 255 8.76 0.92 -0.67
CA GLY A 255 7.65 1.88 -0.69
C GLY A 255 6.52 1.54 0.26
N PHE A 256 5.56 2.44 0.31
CA PHE A 256 4.25 2.23 0.91
C PHE A 256 3.50 1.11 0.18
N LYS A 257 2.63 0.43 0.93
CA LYS A 257 1.91 -0.77 0.50
C LYS A 257 0.45 -0.64 0.90
N LEU A 258 -0.45 -0.62 -0.07
CA LEU A 258 -1.89 -0.47 0.18
C LEU A 258 -2.68 -1.60 -0.45
N GLY A 259 -3.53 -2.24 0.34
CA GLY A 259 -4.43 -3.30 -0.09
C GLY A 259 -5.86 -2.81 -0.10
N LEU A 260 -6.59 -3.10 -1.17
CA LEU A 260 -8.03 -2.87 -1.26
C LEU A 260 -8.70 -4.23 -1.42
N THR A 261 -9.69 -4.54 -0.58
CA THR A 261 -10.37 -5.83 -0.66
C THR A 261 -11.76 -5.76 -0.06
N ALA A 262 -12.72 -6.48 -0.65
CA ALA A 262 -14.02 -6.71 -0.02
C ALA A 262 -14.01 -7.90 0.94
N THR A 263 -13.11 -8.85 0.71
CA THR A 263 -13.11 -10.15 1.39
C THR A 263 -11.68 -10.53 1.74
N PRO A 264 -11.09 -9.93 2.80
CA PRO A 264 -9.75 -10.30 3.25
C PRO A 264 -9.74 -11.78 3.65
N ARG A 265 -8.69 -12.51 3.25
CA ARG A 265 -8.50 -13.90 3.69
C ARG A 265 -7.84 -13.92 5.05
N ASP A 266 -8.55 -14.45 6.02
CA ASP A 266 -8.11 -14.60 7.40
C ASP A 266 -7.78 -16.07 7.67
N TYR A 267 -6.52 -16.46 7.46
CA TYR A 267 -6.08 -17.85 7.64
C TYR A 267 -5.65 -18.16 9.08
N LEU A 268 -5.58 -17.14 9.94
CA LEU A 268 -5.02 -17.22 11.29
C LEU A 268 -6.08 -17.16 12.39
N ARG A 269 -7.26 -16.57 12.15
CA ARG A 269 -8.30 -16.36 13.19
C ARG A 269 -8.74 -17.60 13.98
N ALA A 270 -8.79 -18.77 13.35
CA ALA A 270 -9.25 -20.01 13.99
C ALA A 270 -8.10 -21.00 14.28
N VAL A 271 -6.85 -20.51 14.29
CA VAL A 271 -5.65 -21.34 14.45
C VAL A 271 -5.00 -21.04 15.78
N ASP A 272 -4.78 -22.10 16.55
CA ASP A 272 -3.85 -22.06 17.68
C ASP A 272 -2.42 -22.08 17.12
N ILE A 273 -1.81 -20.90 17.05
CA ILE A 273 -0.51 -20.65 16.40
C ILE A 273 0.59 -21.44 17.11
N ASP A 274 0.58 -21.47 18.45
CA ASP A 274 1.59 -22.16 19.26
C ASP A 274 1.53 -23.68 19.04
N LYS A 275 0.31 -24.22 19.06
CA LYS A 275 0.10 -25.66 18.85
C LYS A 275 0.39 -26.10 17.42
N LEU A 276 0.08 -25.27 16.43
CA LEU A 276 0.34 -25.58 15.02
C LEU A 276 1.82 -25.41 14.68
N GLY A 277 2.47 -24.35 15.18
CA GLY A 277 3.88 -24.09 14.99
C GLY A 277 4.76 -25.21 15.54
N GLY A 278 4.40 -25.79 16.69
CA GLY A 278 5.11 -26.95 17.24
C GLY A 278 4.90 -28.27 16.49
N LYS A 279 3.82 -28.41 15.70
CA LYS A 279 3.48 -29.66 14.99
C LYS A 279 3.84 -29.67 13.51
N ASP A 280 3.56 -28.57 12.80
CA ASP A 280 3.79 -28.42 11.36
C ASP A 280 4.12 -26.95 11.02
N PRO A 281 5.39 -26.54 11.23
CA PRO A 281 5.86 -25.19 10.92
C PRO A 281 5.59 -24.77 9.47
N ARG A 282 5.68 -25.71 8.51
CA ARG A 282 5.47 -25.43 7.08
C ARG A 282 4.02 -25.10 6.76
N GLN A 283 3.08 -25.78 7.41
CA GLN A 283 1.66 -25.47 7.25
C GLN A 283 1.32 -24.08 7.81
N LEU A 284 1.91 -23.72 8.96
CA LEU A 284 1.75 -22.40 9.55
C LEU A 284 2.34 -21.31 8.64
N GLU A 285 3.56 -21.51 8.12
CA GLU A 285 4.21 -20.62 7.15
C GLU A 285 3.31 -20.36 5.93
N ARG A 286 2.71 -21.41 5.36
CA ARG A 286 1.80 -21.29 4.22
C ARG A 286 0.57 -20.45 4.56
N ARG A 287 0.03 -20.53 5.79
CA ARG A 287 -1.11 -19.72 6.23
C ARG A 287 -0.73 -18.25 6.33
N TYR A 288 0.39 -17.92 6.98
CA TYR A 288 0.91 -16.55 7.01
C TYR A 288 1.20 -15.97 5.62
N MET A 289 1.66 -16.81 4.68
CA MET A 289 1.87 -16.37 3.30
C MET A 289 0.59 -15.96 2.58
N LEU A 290 -0.53 -16.60 2.91
CA LEU A 290 -1.83 -16.40 2.28
C LEU A 290 -2.75 -15.44 3.05
N ASP A 291 -2.41 -15.12 4.30
CA ASP A 291 -3.16 -14.25 5.18
C ASP A 291 -3.07 -12.78 4.73
N THR A 292 -4.21 -12.19 4.40
CA THR A 292 -4.27 -10.84 3.84
C THR A 292 -3.87 -9.79 4.89
N TYR A 293 -4.28 -9.96 6.14
CA TYR A 293 -3.96 -9.00 7.21
C TYR A 293 -2.46 -8.94 7.46
N THR A 294 -1.81 -10.09 7.56
CA THR A 294 -0.36 -10.20 7.74
C THR A 294 0.41 -9.52 6.61
N ILE A 295 -0.01 -9.72 5.35
CA ILE A 295 0.64 -9.10 4.18
C ILE A 295 0.68 -7.58 4.31
N PHE A 296 -0.36 -6.98 4.88
CA PHE A 296 -0.49 -5.53 5.03
C PHE A 296 -0.18 -5.03 6.44
N GLY A 297 0.54 -5.82 7.25
CA GLY A 297 0.97 -5.40 8.59
C GLY A 297 -0.16 -5.21 9.60
N CYS A 298 -1.36 -5.72 9.29
CA CYS A 298 -2.52 -5.66 10.15
C CYS A 298 -2.48 -6.80 11.18
N LYS A 299 -2.56 -6.47 12.47
CA LYS A 299 -2.59 -7.45 13.56
C LYS A 299 -4.04 -7.82 13.89
N ASN A 300 -4.24 -9.00 14.47
CA ASN A 300 -5.53 -9.45 15.01
C ASN A 300 -6.71 -9.37 14.05
N SER A 301 -6.46 -9.50 12.73
CA SER A 301 -7.50 -9.40 11.71
C SER A 301 -8.24 -8.06 11.66
N GLU A 302 -7.59 -6.99 12.12
CA GLU A 302 -8.12 -5.63 12.06
C GLU A 302 -7.48 -4.87 10.89
N PRO A 303 -8.25 -4.49 9.85
CA PRO A 303 -7.72 -3.69 8.76
C PRO A 303 -7.44 -2.26 9.24
N THR A 304 -6.69 -1.48 8.45
CA THR A 304 -6.49 -0.04 8.70
C THR A 304 -7.81 0.72 8.72
N TYR A 305 -8.78 0.28 7.90
CA TYR A 305 -10.15 0.79 7.90
C TYR A 305 -11.12 -0.26 7.36
N ARG A 306 -12.38 -0.24 7.84
CA ARG A 306 -13.48 -1.11 7.42
C ARG A 306 -14.74 -0.29 7.14
#